data_AF-A0AAW8VYT7-F1
#
_entry.id   AF-A0AAW8VYT7-F1
#
_cell.length_a   1.000
_cell.length_b   1.000
_cell.length_c   1.000
_cell.angle_alpha   90.00
_cell.angle_beta   90.00
_cell.angle_gamma   90.00
#
_symmetry.space_group_name_H-M   'P 1'
#
loop_
_entity.id
_entity.type
_entity.pdbx_description
1 polymer ?
#
loop_
_entity_poly.entity_id
_entity_poly.type
_entity_poly.pdbx_seq_one_letter_code
_entity_poly.pdbx_strand_id
1 'polypeptide(L)'
;MKRIEWVDFGKGFTILFVVLSHVLDGLHKTAGLESYENVTKILMAVIFTFIMPVFFALSGYVYHPTQKINRYFRNIGKKAINLFVPYVIFFVVYVVSTPM
;
A
#
# COMPACT_ATOMS: atom_id res chain seq x y z
N MET A 1 -11.58 20.92 1.32
CA MET A 1 -10.57 20.40 2.27
C MET A 1 -9.27 21.13 1.97
N LYS A 2 -8.66 21.76 2.97
CA LYS A 2 -7.36 22.42 2.79
C LYS A 2 -6.28 21.33 2.77
N ARG A 3 -5.42 21.32 1.75
CA ARG A 3 -4.28 20.39 1.71
C ARG A 3 -3.31 20.73 2.82
N ILE A 4 -2.69 19.71 3.38
CA ILE A 4 -1.73 19.84 4.48
C ILE A 4 -0.40 19.34 3.94
N GLU A 5 0.50 20.27 3.62
CA GLU A 5 1.73 19.99 2.88
C GLU A 5 2.64 18.99 3.63
N TRP A 6 2.75 19.10 4.96
CA TRP A 6 3.55 18.17 5.75
C TRP A 6 3.00 16.73 5.73
N VAL A 7 1.68 16.57 5.65
CA VAL A 7 1.02 15.24 5.56
C VAL A 7 1.29 14.64 4.18
N ASP A 8 1.18 15.46 3.14
CA ASP A 8 1.42 15.01 1.77
C ASP A 8 2.90 14.64 1.57
N PHE A 9 3.82 15.39 2.17
CA PHE A 9 5.25 15.06 2.23
C PHE A 9 5.50 13.75 2.99
N GLY A 10 4.92 13.59 4.19
CA GLY A 10 5.05 12.37 4.99
C GLY A 10 4.52 11.12 4.28
N LYS A 11 3.38 11.23 3.57
CA LYS A 11 2.86 10.16 2.71
C LYS A 11 3.82 9.80 1.59
N GLY A 12 4.35 10.82 0.89
CA GLY A 12 5.32 10.60 -0.20
C GLY A 12 6.58 9.90 0.29
N PHE A 13 7.13 10.35 1.41
CA PHE A 13 8.29 9.73 2.04
C PHE A 13 8.02 8.26 2.42
N THR A 14 6.87 7.99 3.04
CA THR A 14 6.47 6.62 3.42
C THR A 14 6.33 5.70 2.21
N ILE A 15 5.71 6.18 1.11
CA ILE A 15 5.55 5.40 -0.12
C ILE A 15 6.91 5.08 -0.76
N LEU A 16 7.84 6.05 -0.80
CA LEU A 16 9.19 5.80 -1.33
C LEU A 16 9.93 4.71 -0.54
N PHE A 17 9.84 4.74 0.79
CA PHE A 17 10.43 3.71 1.66
C PHE A 17 9.80 2.33 1.44
N VAL A 18 8.49 2.25 1.20
CA VAL A 18 7.81 0.99 0.85
C VAL A 18 8.35 0.41 -0.46
N VAL A 19 8.43 1.24 -1.50
CA VAL A 19 8.95 0.80 -2.81
C VAL A 19 10.40 0.34 -2.68
N LEU A 20 11.23 1.11 -1.97
CA LEU A 20 12.63 0.74 -1.73
C LEU A 20 12.75 -0.61 -1.01
N SER A 21 11.93 -0.84 0.02
CA SER A 21 11.88 -2.14 0.72
C SER A 21 11.58 -3.29 -0.25
N HIS A 22 10.56 -3.15 -1.10
CA HIS A 22 10.20 -4.18 -2.08
C HIS A 22 11.27 -4.39 -3.16
N VAL A 23 11.95 -3.33 -3.59
CA VAL A 23 13.06 -3.44 -4.55
C VAL A 23 14.23 -4.21 -3.92
N LEU A 24 14.56 -3.92 -2.65
CA LEU A 24 15.60 -4.65 -1.92
C LEU A 24 15.23 -6.12 -1.72
N ASP A 25 13.97 -6.43 -1.40
CA ASP A 25 13.45 -7.81 -1.32
C ASP A 25 13.59 -8.54 -2.65
N GLY A 26 13.16 -7.88 -3.74
CA GLY A 26 13.18 -8.44 -5.08
C GLY A 26 14.61 -8.73 -5.53
N LEU A 27 15.54 -7.80 -5.30
CA LEU A 27 16.96 -7.99 -5.58
C LEU A 27 17.54 -9.12 -4.74
N HIS A 28 17.19 -9.21 -3.46
CA HIS A 28 17.65 -10.29 -2.60
C HIS A 28 17.21 -11.67 -3.10
N LYS A 29 15.94 -11.80 -3.53
CA LYS A 29 15.37 -13.05 -4.04
C LYS A 29 15.84 -13.45 -5.44
N THR A 30 16.15 -12.48 -6.30
CA THR A 30 16.48 -12.74 -7.73
C THR A 30 17.96 -12.72 -8.05
N ALA A 31 18.76 -11.89 -7.37
CA ALA A 31 20.18 -11.71 -7.68
C ALA A 31 21.11 -12.61 -6.85
N GLY A 32 20.58 -13.52 -6.02
CA GLY A 32 21.39 -14.49 -5.29
C GLY A 32 22.33 -13.88 -4.25
N LEU A 33 21.97 -12.75 -3.63
CA LEU A 33 22.72 -12.13 -2.52
C LEU A 33 22.54 -12.92 -1.20
N GLU A 34 22.83 -14.21 -1.21
CA GLU A 34 22.77 -15.07 -0.02
C GLU A 34 23.82 -14.64 1.04
N SER A 35 24.97 -14.11 0.60
CA SER A 35 26.02 -13.60 1.49
C SER A 35 25.59 -12.45 2.42
N TYR A 36 24.48 -11.77 2.13
CA TYR A 36 23.97 -10.65 2.94
C TYR A 36 22.55 -10.89 3.47
N GLU A 37 22.06 -12.13 3.42
CA GLU A 37 20.68 -12.48 3.79
C GLU A 37 20.27 -11.98 5.18
N ASN A 38 21.12 -12.18 6.18
CA ASN A 38 20.85 -11.72 7.54
C ASN A 38 20.78 -10.19 7.63
N VAL A 39 21.65 -9.47 6.93
CA VAL A 39 21.70 -8.00 6.93
C VAL A 39 20.46 -7.43 6.25
N THR A 40 20.09 -7.98 5.09
CA THR A 40 18.91 -7.54 4.33
C THR A 40 17.62 -7.82 5.11
N LYS A 41 17.47 -9.00 5.72
CA LYS A 41 16.31 -9.33 6.56
C LYS A 41 16.15 -8.39 7.75
N ILE A 42 17.25 -8.07 8.45
CA ILE A 42 17.23 -7.14 9.59
C ILE A 42 16.86 -5.73 9.12
N LEU A 43 17.46 -5.24 8.03
CA LEU A 43 17.14 -3.94 7.44
C LEU A 43 15.65 -3.85 7.09
N MET A 44 15.10 -4.87 6.43
CA MET A 44 13.68 -4.92 6.10
C MET A 44 12.81 -4.94 7.36
N ALA A 45 13.15 -5.73 8.38
CA ALA A 45 12.39 -5.78 9.62
C ALA A 45 12.32 -4.42 10.32
N VAL A 46 13.44 -3.68 10.37
CA VAL A 46 13.49 -2.32 10.93
C VAL A 46 12.64 -1.36 10.10
N ILE A 47 12.78 -1.40 8.78
CA ILE A 47 12.04 -0.55 7.85
C ILE A 47 10.53 -0.80 7.99
N PHE A 48 10.10 -2.06 8.02
CA PHE A 48 8.68 -2.42 8.19
C PHE A 48 8.12 -2.01 9.56
N THR A 49 8.92 -2.07 10.62
CA THR A 49 8.52 -1.62 11.96
C THR A 49 8.22 -0.12 12.00
N PHE A 50 8.86 0.68 11.15
CA PHE A 50 8.62 2.13 11.10
C PHE A 50 7.55 2.53 10.08
N ILE A 51 7.59 1.95 8.87
CA ILE A 51 6.66 2.29 7.79
C ILE A 51 5.22 1.99 8.19
N MET A 52 4.95 0.80 8.75
CA MET A 52 3.58 0.36 9.01
C MET A 52 2.86 1.27 10.03
N PRO A 53 3.46 1.63 11.19
CA PRO A 53 2.87 2.60 12.10
C PRO A 53 2.69 3.99 11.50
N VAL A 54 3.66 4.49 10.72
CA VAL A 54 3.57 5.82 10.09
C VAL A 54 2.44 5.86 9.07
N PHE A 55 2.32 4.82 8.24
CA PHE A 55 1.21 4.72 7.28
C PHE A 55 -0.14 4.68 8.00
N PHE A 56 -0.23 3.92 9.09
CA PHE A 56 -1.45 3.84 9.89
C PHE A 56 -1.80 5.21 10.52
N ALA A 57 -0.84 5.90 11.12
CA ALA A 57 -1.04 7.23 11.71
C ALA A 57 -1.49 8.26 10.66
N LEU A 58 -0.85 8.28 9.48
CA LEU A 58 -1.23 9.17 8.37
C LEU A 58 -2.64 8.85 7.85
N SER A 59 -3.02 7.57 7.78
CA SER A 59 -4.36 7.16 7.36
C SER A 59 -5.43 7.60 8.36
N GLY A 60 -5.13 7.49 9.66
CA GLY A 60 -6.00 7.96 10.75
C GLY A 60 -6.16 9.47 10.75
N TYR A 61 -5.07 10.22 10.52
CA TYR A 61 -5.11 11.67 10.45
C TYR A 61 -6.00 12.20 9.31
N VAL A 62 -5.98 11.51 8.17
CA VAL A 62 -6.79 11.89 6.99
C VAL A 62 -8.24 11.39 7.12
N TYR A 63 -8.53 10.51 8.06
CA TYR A 63 -9.86 9.96 8.26
C TYR A 63 -10.83 11.03 8.77
N HIS A 64 -11.91 11.23 8.03
CA HIS A 64 -13.00 12.13 8.41
C HIS A 64 -14.26 11.31 8.69
N PRO A 65 -14.76 11.27 9.94
CA PRO A 65 -15.96 10.53 10.27
C PRO A 65 -17.18 11.16 9.60
N THR A 66 -17.98 10.35 8.91
CA THR A 66 -19.24 10.81 8.33
C THR A 66 -20.34 10.74 9.38
N GLN A 67 -20.97 11.87 9.72
CA GLN A 67 -21.96 11.93 10.80
C GLN A 67 -23.32 11.24 10.52
N LYS A 68 -23.53 10.68 9.32
CA LYS A 68 -24.78 9.99 8.95
C LYS A 68 -24.50 8.56 8.52
N ILE A 69 -24.99 7.59 9.29
CA ILE A 69 -24.88 6.13 9.05
C ILE A 69 -25.37 5.75 7.63
N ASN A 70 -26.48 6.33 7.17
CA ASN A 70 -27.00 6.01 5.84
C ASN A 70 -26.06 6.50 4.70
N ARG A 71 -25.33 7.59 4.94
CA ARG A 71 -24.33 8.11 4.00
C ARG A 71 -23.02 7.30 4.08
N TYR A 72 -22.70 6.76 5.24
CA TYR A 72 -21.57 5.86 5.47
C TYR A 72 -21.69 4.57 4.65
N PHE A 73 -22.81 3.84 4.77
CA PHE A 73 -23.05 2.62 4.00
C PHE A 73 -23.04 2.86 2.49
N ARG A 74 -23.66 3.95 2.02
CA ARG A 74 -23.63 4.32 0.60
C ARG A 74 -22.22 4.62 0.11
N ASN A 75 -21.38 5.28 0.92
CA ASN A 75 -20.00 5.57 0.57
C ASN A 75 -19.13 4.30 0.56
N ILE A 76 -19.36 3.36 1.48
CA ILE A 76 -18.70 2.06 1.46
C ILE A 76 -19.08 1.28 0.20
N GLY A 77 -20.37 1.19 -0.14
CA GLY A 77 -20.82 0.50 -1.35
C GLY A 77 -20.18 1.09 -2.61
N LYS A 78 -20.11 2.42 -2.71
CA LYS A 78 -19.40 3.09 -3.81
C LYS A 78 -17.91 2.73 -3.87
N LYS A 79 -17.21 2.76 -2.72
CA LYS A 79 -15.80 2.38 -2.66
C LYS A 79 -15.58 0.91 -3.03
N ALA A 80 -16.46 0.02 -2.56
CA ALA A 80 -16.41 -1.40 -2.87
C ALA A 80 -16.56 -1.65 -4.36
N ILE A 81 -17.55 -1.03 -5.02
CA ILE A 81 -17.71 -1.11 -6.48
C ILE A 81 -16.46 -0.57 -7.19
N ASN A 82 -15.93 0.56 -6.73
CA ASN A 82 -14.75 1.19 -7.34
C ASN A 82 -13.48 0.32 -7.24
N LEU A 83 -13.39 -0.55 -6.23
CA LEU A 83 -12.32 -1.55 -6.08
C LEU A 83 -12.64 -2.84 -6.85
N PHE A 84 -13.90 -3.23 -6.89
CA PHE A 84 -14.36 -4.46 -7.55
C PHE A 84 -14.25 -4.39 -9.06
N VAL A 85 -14.58 -3.24 -9.67
CA VAL A 85 -14.49 -3.05 -11.13
C VAL A 85 -13.09 -3.33 -11.68
N PRO A 86 -11.99 -2.69 -11.20
CA PRO A 86 -10.66 -3.01 -11.69
C PRO A 86 -10.27 -4.46 -11.40
N TYR A 87 -10.68 -5.02 -10.26
CA TYR A 87 -10.42 -6.43 -9.93
C TYR A 87 -11.03 -7.39 -10.96
N VAL A 88 -12.30 -7.21 -11.32
CA VAL A 88 -12.99 -8.02 -12.33
C VAL A 88 -12.36 -7.85 -13.71
N ILE A 89 -11.99 -6.62 -14.09
CA ILE A 89 -11.32 -6.37 -15.36
C ILE A 89 -9.99 -7.13 -15.42
N PHE A 90 -9.14 -7.00 -14.40
CA PHE A 90 -7.88 -7.74 -14.33
C PHE A 90 -8.09 -9.26 -14.32
N PHE A 91 -9.12 -9.73 -13.63
CA PHE A 91 -9.48 -11.15 -13.62
C PHE A 91 -9.85 -11.66 -15.01
N VAL A 92 -10.72 -10.96 -15.75
CA VAL A 92 -11.09 -11.33 -17.12
C VAL A 92 -9.89 -11.29 -18.05
N VAL A 93 -9.08 -10.23 -17.98
CA VAL A 93 -7.85 -10.13 -18.77
C VAL A 93 -6.91 -11.28 -18.46
N TYR A 94 -6.72 -11.61 -17.18
CA TYR A 94 -5.86 -12.72 -16.76
C TYR A 94 -6.35 -14.05 -17.35
N VAL A 95 -7.62 -14.39 -17.18
CA VAL A 95 -8.21 -15.64 -17.70
C VAL A 95 -8.11 -15.73 -19.22
N VAL A 96 -8.31 -14.63 -19.94
CA VAL A 96 -8.17 -14.60 -21.41
C VAL A 96 -6.71 -14.66 -21.84
N SER A 97 -5.78 -14.07 -21.08
CA SER A 97 -4.36 -14.01 -21.43
C SER A 97 -3.58 -15.27 -21.05
N THR A 98 -4.09 -16.10 -20.13
CA THR A 98 -3.53 -17.42 -19.84
C THR A 98 -4.07 -18.42 -20.85
N PRO A 99 -3.28 -18.87 -21.84
CA PRO A 99 -3.67 -20.00 -22.66
C PRO A 99 -3.79 -21.22 -21.74
N MET A 100 -4.95 -21.88 -21.76
CA MET A 100 -5.11 -23.21 -21.17
C MET A 100 -4.20 -24.23 -21.86
#